data_AF-A0A1D2U0D1-F1
#
_entry.id   AF-A0A1D2U0D1-F1
#
_cell.length_a   1.000
_cell.length_b   1.000
_cell.length_c   1.000
_cell.angle_alpha   90.00
_cell.angle_beta   90.00
_cell.angle_gamma   90.00
#
_symmetry.space_group_name_H-M   'P 1'
#
loop_
_entity.id
_entity.type
_entity.pdbx_description
1 polymer ?
#
loop_
_entity_poly.entity_id
_entity_poly.type
_entity_poly.pdbx_seq_one_letter_code
_entity_poly.pdbx_strand_id
1 'polypeptide(L)'
;MLTLAFALCASLALSVTAAEKDNHKHLATPKGGKLLEKTEPHAEFVVEKDRTVTINFYNAEMKPVAVTTQTVTVQADAKDGKAKLEFEKKGDSLVSKTKLPEGDGYNVVVQFKQTADGKPQNIRFKLDMNTCGECKRAEYACTCEH
;
A
#
# COMPACT_ATOMS: atom_id res chain seq x y z
N MET A 1 -35.52 -0.05 62.06
CA MET A 1 -35.39 -1.08 61.01
C MET A 1 -35.48 -0.42 59.65
N LEU A 2 -34.35 -0.26 58.95
CA LEU A 2 -34.20 -0.63 57.53
C LEU A 2 -32.71 -0.48 57.17
N THR A 3 -32.00 -1.61 57.14
CA THR A 3 -30.59 -1.73 56.78
C THR A 3 -30.46 -2.25 55.35
N LEU A 4 -29.54 -1.62 54.60
CA LEU A 4 -28.71 -2.09 53.47
C LEU A 4 -29.26 -3.15 52.49
N ALA A 5 -29.17 -2.85 51.19
CA ALA A 5 -28.36 -3.66 50.26
C ALA A 5 -28.09 -2.88 48.96
N PHE A 6 -26.84 -2.48 48.74
CA PHE A 6 -26.31 -2.12 47.42
C PHE A 6 -26.06 -3.43 46.65
N ALA A 7 -26.72 -3.62 45.51
CA ALA A 7 -26.41 -4.70 44.58
C ALA A 7 -25.62 -4.13 43.39
N LEU A 8 -24.31 -4.35 43.40
CA LEU A 8 -23.38 -4.05 42.32
C LEU A 8 -23.44 -5.18 41.29
N CYS A 9 -24.18 -5.01 40.21
CA CYS A 9 -24.12 -5.92 39.06
C CYS A 9 -22.90 -5.57 38.20
N ALA A 10 -21.76 -6.20 38.49
CA ALA A 10 -20.63 -6.25 37.59
C ALA A 10 -20.87 -7.34 36.55
N SER A 11 -21.41 -6.99 35.38
CA SER A 11 -21.42 -7.89 34.22
C SER A 11 -20.07 -7.81 33.50
N LEU A 12 -19.30 -8.89 33.63
CA LEU A 12 -18.09 -9.19 32.86
C LEU A 12 -18.35 -9.01 31.36
N ALA A 13 -17.76 -8.00 30.75
CA ALA A 13 -17.55 -7.96 29.31
C ALA A 13 -16.38 -8.91 28.98
N LEU A 14 -16.71 -10.14 28.56
CA LEU A 14 -15.77 -11.01 27.86
C LEU A 14 -15.55 -10.43 26.46
N SER A 15 -14.55 -9.56 26.34
CA SER A 15 -13.96 -9.19 25.05
C SER A 15 -13.32 -10.45 24.46
N VAL A 16 -14.04 -11.15 23.60
CA VAL A 16 -13.44 -12.13 22.69
C VAL A 16 -12.47 -11.34 21.81
N THR A 17 -11.18 -11.42 22.12
CA THR A 17 -10.14 -11.15 21.13
C THR A 17 -10.21 -12.30 20.14
N ALA A 18 -10.90 -12.06 19.03
CA ALA A 18 -10.75 -12.91 17.86
C ALA A 18 -9.27 -12.82 17.46
N ALA A 19 -8.51 -13.86 17.76
CA ALA A 19 -7.20 -14.07 17.17
C ALA A 19 -7.41 -14.15 15.65
N GLU A 20 -7.03 -13.07 14.94
CA GLU A 20 -7.03 -13.05 13.49
C GLU A 20 -6.09 -14.15 13.00
N LYS A 21 -6.66 -15.17 12.36
CA LYS A 21 -5.92 -16.13 11.58
C LYS A 21 -5.26 -15.37 10.44
N ASP A 22 -3.92 -15.32 10.47
CA ASP A 22 -3.06 -14.96 9.35
C ASP A 22 -3.44 -15.76 8.09
N ASN A 23 -4.41 -15.25 7.34
CA ASN A 23 -4.60 -15.62 5.95
C ASN A 23 -3.77 -14.63 5.16
N HIS A 24 -2.74 -15.10 4.47
CA HIS A 24 -1.91 -14.31 3.56
C HIS A 24 -2.68 -13.85 2.31
N LYS A 25 -3.90 -13.34 2.48
CA LYS A 25 -4.66 -12.70 1.40
C LYS A 25 -3.93 -11.43 1.02
N HIS A 26 -3.55 -11.30 -0.25
CA HIS A 26 -3.11 -10.02 -0.79
C HIS A 26 -4.23 -9.00 -0.58
N LEU A 27 -4.00 -8.05 0.31
CA LEU A 27 -5.00 -7.04 0.65
C LEU A 27 -5.28 -6.17 -0.57
N ALA A 28 -6.54 -6.13 -0.97
CA ALA A 28 -7.03 -5.18 -1.96
C ALA A 28 -6.85 -3.76 -1.43
N THR A 29 -6.09 -2.96 -2.16
CA THR A 29 -5.85 -1.56 -1.83
C THR A 29 -6.99 -0.64 -2.32
N PRO A 30 -7.25 0.50 -1.65
CA PRO A 30 -8.37 1.38 -1.96
C PRO A 30 -8.38 1.99 -3.37
N LYS A 31 -7.21 2.22 -4.00
CA LYS A 31 -7.15 2.80 -5.36
C LYS A 31 -6.92 1.76 -6.45
N GLY A 32 -6.91 0.47 -6.13
CA GLY A 32 -6.76 -0.59 -7.13
C GLY A 32 -5.31 -0.85 -7.59
N GLY A 33 -4.33 -0.20 -6.98
CA GLY A 33 -2.90 -0.39 -7.23
C GLY A 33 -2.27 -1.54 -6.43
N LYS A 34 -0.93 -1.58 -6.44
CA LYS A 34 -0.14 -2.61 -5.77
C LYS A 34 0.20 -2.17 -4.35
N LEU A 35 -0.18 -2.98 -3.36
CA LEU A 35 0.31 -2.82 -2.00
C LEU A 35 1.82 -3.05 -1.96
N LEU A 36 2.56 -2.08 -1.44
CA LEU A 36 3.98 -2.20 -1.13
C LEU A 36 4.08 -2.89 0.23
N GLU A 37 4.34 -4.20 0.20
CA GLU A 37 4.37 -5.01 1.42
C GLU A 37 5.37 -4.48 2.44
N LYS A 38 5.06 -4.62 3.73
CA LYS A 38 5.94 -4.29 4.86
C LYS A 38 6.33 -2.81 4.97
N THR A 39 5.57 -1.89 4.37
CA THR A 39 5.69 -0.46 4.64
C THR A 39 4.75 -0.04 5.77
N GLU A 40 5.18 0.93 6.58
CA GLU A 40 4.39 1.53 7.66
C GLU A 40 4.51 3.06 7.61
N PRO A 41 3.50 3.85 7.20
CA PRO A 41 2.16 3.42 6.83
C PRO A 41 2.13 2.50 5.61
N HIS A 42 1.02 1.77 5.44
CA HIS A 42 0.79 0.97 4.25
C HIS A 42 0.83 1.87 3.02
N ALA A 43 1.68 1.55 2.05
CA ALA A 43 1.85 2.34 0.84
C ALA A 43 1.30 1.59 -0.37
N GLU A 44 0.53 2.27 -1.20
CA GLU A 44 -0.02 1.73 -2.44
C GLU A 44 0.63 2.42 -3.63
N PHE A 45 1.18 1.63 -4.55
CA PHE A 45 1.68 2.08 -5.84
C PHE A 45 0.55 2.02 -6.89
N VAL A 46 0.20 3.16 -7.47
CA VAL A 46 -0.83 3.27 -8.51
C VAL A 46 -0.21 3.85 -9.77
N VAL A 47 -0.40 3.18 -10.90
CA VAL A 47 -0.13 3.77 -12.23
C VAL A 47 -1.36 4.51 -12.70
N GLU A 48 -1.23 5.83 -12.86
CA GLU A 48 -2.29 6.69 -13.34
C GLU A 48 -2.47 6.57 -14.86
N LYS A 49 -3.60 7.07 -15.37
CA LYS A 49 -3.94 7.02 -16.81
C LYS A 49 -2.90 7.70 -17.70
N ASP A 50 -2.20 8.71 -17.19
CA ASP A 50 -1.14 9.43 -17.90
C ASP A 50 0.26 8.82 -17.69
N ARG A 51 0.33 7.62 -17.09
CA ARG A 51 1.56 6.89 -16.70
C ARG A 51 2.41 7.58 -15.62
N THR A 52 1.91 8.61 -14.95
CA THR A 52 2.49 9.01 -13.67
C THR A 52 2.21 7.93 -12.61
N VAL A 53 3.01 7.93 -11.56
CA VAL A 53 2.83 7.03 -10.42
C VAL A 53 2.43 7.85 -9.21
N THR A 54 1.37 7.42 -8.54
CA THR A 54 0.97 7.94 -7.23
C THR A 54 1.28 6.90 -6.16
N ILE A 55 1.89 7.33 -5.06
CA ILE A 55 2.02 6.57 -3.82
C ILE A 55 1.04 7.13 -2.80
N ASN A 56 0.03 6.35 -2.45
CA ASN A 56 -0.95 6.68 -1.41
C ASN A 56 -0.61 5.95 -0.11
N PHE A 57 -0.97 6.54 1.03
CA PHE A 57 -0.65 6.01 2.34
C PHE A 57 -1.90 5.71 3.15
N TYR A 58 -1.86 4.62 3.91
CA TYR A 58 -2.97 4.16 4.72
C TYR A 58 -2.51 3.70 6.11
N ASN A 59 -3.38 3.87 7.11
CA ASN A 59 -3.19 3.24 8.41
C ASN A 59 -3.45 1.73 8.34
N ALA A 60 -3.28 1.02 9.47
CA ALA A 60 -3.53 -0.42 9.58
C ALA A 60 -4.98 -0.84 9.22
N GLU A 61 -5.95 0.06 9.32
CA GLU A 61 -7.35 -0.17 8.92
C GLU A 61 -7.62 0.16 7.43
N MET A 62 -6.57 0.40 6.63
CA MET A 62 -6.64 0.84 5.24
C MET A 62 -7.35 2.19 5.03
N LYS A 63 -7.41 3.06 6.06
CA LYS A 63 -7.91 4.43 5.95
C LYS A 63 -6.80 5.38 5.49
N PRO A 64 -7.08 6.33 4.58
CA PRO A 64 -6.07 7.26 4.08
C PRO A 64 -5.38 8.05 5.20
N VAL A 65 -4.07 8.22 5.08
CA VAL A 65 -3.26 9.10 5.94
C VAL A 65 -2.33 9.96 5.07
N ALA A 66 -1.93 11.11 5.57
CA ALA A 66 -1.03 12.01 4.86
C ALA A 66 0.41 11.49 4.84
N VAL A 67 1.10 11.66 3.71
CA VAL A 67 2.56 11.52 3.65
C VAL A 67 3.23 12.53 4.59
N THR A 68 4.19 12.03 5.35
CA THR A 68 4.98 12.82 6.31
C THR A 68 6.45 12.84 5.90
N THR A 69 7.23 11.88 6.40
CA THR A 69 8.67 11.79 6.19
C THR A 69 9.07 10.80 5.11
N GLN A 70 8.11 10.06 4.57
CA GLN A 70 8.37 8.97 3.64
C GLN A 70 8.93 9.51 2.33
N THR A 71 9.89 8.78 1.77
CA THR A 71 10.44 9.08 0.44
C THR A 71 10.40 7.83 -0.43
N VAL A 72 10.19 8.04 -1.73
CA VAL A 72 10.12 6.97 -2.71
C VAL A 72 10.95 7.35 -3.93
N THR A 73 11.68 6.37 -4.45
CA THR A 73 12.21 6.41 -5.82
C THR A 73 11.83 5.13 -6.53
N VAL A 74 11.57 5.22 -7.82
CA VAL A 74 11.19 4.07 -8.64
C VAL A 74 12.20 3.90 -9.76
N GLN A 75 12.65 2.67 -9.98
CA GLN A 75 13.49 2.29 -11.11
C GLN A 75 12.69 1.35 -12.00
N ALA A 76 12.50 1.72 -13.26
CA ALA A 76 11.82 0.93 -14.28
C ALA A 76 12.85 0.44 -15.30
N ASP A 77 12.96 -0.88 -15.47
CA ASP A 77 13.92 -1.53 -16.38
C ASP A 77 13.23 -1.90 -17.71
N ALA A 78 12.82 -0.88 -18.45
CA ALA A 78 12.11 -1.04 -19.72
C ALA A 78 13.06 -1.49 -20.84
N LYS A 79 12.50 -1.99 -21.94
CA LYS A 79 13.28 -2.47 -23.09
C LYS A 79 14.23 -1.40 -23.65
N ASP A 80 13.79 -0.15 -23.64
CA ASP A 80 14.56 1.00 -24.17
C ASP A 80 15.57 1.56 -23.16
N GLY A 81 15.65 0.97 -21.96
CA GLY A 81 16.61 1.30 -20.93
C GLY A 81 15.99 1.53 -19.54
N LYS A 82 16.86 1.86 -18.59
CA LYS A 82 16.49 2.11 -17.20
C LYS A 82 16.05 3.55 -17.01
N ALA A 83 14.86 3.75 -16.47
CA ALA A 83 14.35 5.05 -16.04
C ALA A 83 14.27 5.12 -14.51
N LYS A 84 14.71 6.25 -13.95
CA LYS A 84 14.51 6.58 -12.53
C LYS A 84 13.42 7.65 -12.42
N LEU A 85 12.40 7.38 -11.63
CA LEU A 85 11.34 8.32 -11.28
C LEU A 85 11.58 8.84 -9.87
N GLU A 86 11.63 10.16 -9.76
CA GLU A 86 11.62 10.88 -8.50
C GLU A 86 10.22 11.37 -8.18
N PHE A 87 9.93 11.55 -6.90
CA PHE A 87 8.60 11.88 -6.42
C PHE A 87 8.59 13.24 -5.72
N GLU A 88 7.44 13.88 -5.73
CA GLU A 88 7.16 15.10 -4.98
C GLU A 88 5.85 14.94 -4.20
N LYS A 89 5.75 15.62 -3.06
CA LYS A 89 4.51 15.65 -2.29
C LYS A 89 3.46 16.45 -3.05
N LYS A 90 2.29 15.86 -3.29
CA LYS A 90 1.09 16.53 -3.80
C LYS A 90 -0.09 16.20 -2.89
N GLY A 91 -0.48 17.15 -2.05
CA GLY A 91 -1.44 16.92 -0.98
C GLY A 91 -0.93 15.85 -0.02
N ASP A 92 -1.69 14.78 0.14
CA ASP A 92 -1.42 13.69 1.07
C ASP A 92 -0.62 12.54 0.45
N SER A 93 -0.30 12.61 -0.84
CA SER A 93 0.36 11.54 -1.60
C SER A 93 1.72 11.98 -2.13
N LEU A 94 2.53 11.01 -2.58
CA LEU A 94 3.70 11.27 -3.41
C LEU A 94 3.35 11.00 -4.88
N VAL A 95 3.66 11.92 -5.78
CA VAL A 95 3.41 11.78 -7.22
C VAL A 95 4.74 11.85 -7.96
N SER A 96 4.94 10.99 -8.95
CA SER A 96 6.16 11.00 -9.76
C SER A 96 6.25 12.27 -10.60
N LYS A 97 7.45 12.84 -10.68
CA LYS A 97 7.75 14.03 -11.51
C LYS A 97 7.78 13.71 -12.99
N THR A 98 8.05 12.44 -13.33
CA THR A 98 8.11 11.92 -14.70
C THR A 98 7.21 10.70 -14.84
N LYS A 99 6.87 10.37 -16.08
CA LYS A 99 6.06 9.20 -16.41
C LYS A 99 6.92 7.94 -16.41
N LEU A 100 6.28 6.81 -16.18
CA LEU A 100 6.86 5.51 -16.49
C LEU A 100 7.17 5.42 -18.00
N PRO A 101 8.25 4.72 -18.39
CA PRO A 101 8.51 4.41 -19.80
C PRO A 101 7.30 3.76 -20.47
N GLU A 102 7.21 3.90 -21.79
CA GLU A 102 6.19 3.19 -22.56
C GLU A 102 6.38 1.67 -22.53
N GLY A 103 5.33 0.96 -22.89
CA GLY A 103 5.32 -0.50 -22.91
C GLY A 103 4.94 -1.13 -21.58
N ASP A 104 5.12 -2.44 -21.51
CA ASP A 104 4.62 -3.28 -20.44
C ASP A 104 5.51 -4.52 -20.24
N GLY A 105 5.32 -5.20 -19.12
CA GLY A 105 5.97 -6.44 -18.77
C GLY A 105 7.41 -6.31 -18.24
N TYR A 106 7.86 -5.08 -17.94
CA TYR A 106 9.20 -4.83 -17.42
C TYR A 106 9.25 -4.81 -15.88
N ASN A 107 10.45 -4.92 -15.32
CA ASN A 107 10.64 -4.90 -13.87
C ASN A 107 10.58 -3.48 -13.32
N VAL A 108 9.85 -3.33 -12.23
CA VAL A 108 9.80 -2.12 -11.39
C VAL A 108 10.42 -2.44 -10.05
N VAL A 109 11.34 -1.58 -9.62
CA VAL A 109 11.91 -1.60 -8.27
C VAL A 109 11.49 -0.32 -7.57
N VAL A 110 10.65 -0.44 -6.56
CA VAL A 110 10.27 0.65 -5.67
C VAL A 110 11.22 0.64 -4.48
N GLN A 111 11.99 1.70 -4.34
CA GLN A 111 12.81 1.93 -3.16
C GLN A 111 12.03 2.89 -2.24
N PHE A 112 11.42 2.32 -1.20
CA PHE A 112 10.71 3.03 -0.16
C PHE A 112 11.63 3.30 1.03
N LYS A 113 11.52 4.48 1.64
CA LYS A 113 12.12 4.78 2.94
C LYS A 113 11.13 5.47 3.85
N GLN A 114 11.16 5.11 5.13
CA GLN A 114 10.31 5.74 6.14
C GLN A 114 10.65 7.21 6.38
N THR A 115 11.94 7.51 6.35
CA THR A 115 12.52 8.85 6.46
C THR A 115 13.61 8.97 5.40
N ALA A 116 14.03 10.19 5.04
CA ALA A 116 15.08 10.39 4.02
C ALA A 116 16.39 9.62 4.31
N ASP A 117 16.78 9.58 5.58
CA ASP A 117 17.99 8.90 6.07
C ASP A 117 17.75 7.44 6.49
N GLY A 118 16.49 6.99 6.42
CA GLY A 118 16.10 5.63 6.77
C GLY A 118 16.66 4.58 5.82
N LYS A 119 16.79 3.35 6.34
CA LYS A 119 17.18 2.19 5.53
C LYS A 119 16.14 1.97 4.42
N PRO A 120 16.58 1.81 3.15
CA PRO A 120 15.65 1.54 2.06
C PRO A 120 15.09 0.13 2.14
N GLN A 121 13.80 0.01 1.83
CA GLN A 121 13.14 -1.22 1.46
C GLN A 121 12.94 -1.26 -0.05
N ASN A 122 13.43 -2.31 -0.70
CA ASN A 122 13.28 -2.50 -2.13
C ASN A 122 12.17 -3.52 -2.41
N ILE A 123 11.07 -3.06 -2.98
CA ILE A 123 9.96 -3.89 -3.44
C ILE A 123 10.11 -4.06 -4.94
N ARG A 124 10.14 -5.31 -5.42
CA ARG A 124 10.28 -5.61 -6.86
C ARG A 124 9.05 -6.33 -7.37
N PHE A 125 8.56 -5.92 -8.53
CA PHE A 125 7.49 -6.60 -9.23
C PHE A 125 7.57 -6.31 -10.74
N LYS A 126 6.92 -7.16 -11.53
CA LYS A 126 6.72 -6.91 -12.96
C LYS A 126 5.55 -5.94 -13.11
N LEU A 127 5.74 -4.86 -13.88
CA LEU A 127 4.62 -4.04 -14.34
C LEU A 127 3.94 -4.83 -15.45
N ASP A 128 2.75 -5.33 -15.16
CA ASP A 128 1.87 -5.99 -16.11
C ASP A 128 0.52 -5.25 -16.07
N MET A 129 0.21 -4.53 -17.14
CA MET A 129 -0.95 -3.65 -17.25
C MET A 129 -2.17 -4.39 -17.80
N ASN A 130 -2.05 -5.69 -18.13
CA ASN A 130 -3.20 -6.50 -18.52
C ASN A 130 -4.20 -6.57 -17.37
N THR A 131 -5.48 -6.74 -17.70
CA THR A 131 -6.53 -6.87 -16.69
C THR A 131 -6.65 -8.32 -16.26
N CYS A 132 -6.48 -8.58 -14.96
CA CYS A 132 -6.73 -9.88 -14.37
C CYS A 132 -8.17 -10.32 -14.62
N GLY A 133 -8.33 -11.56 -15.11
CA GLY A 133 -9.62 -12.14 -15.45
C GLY A 133 -10.56 -12.28 -14.26
N GLU A 134 -10.03 -12.39 -13.04
CA GLU A 134 -10.80 -12.62 -11.82
C GLU A 134 -11.06 -11.33 -11.04
N CYS A 135 -10.00 -10.69 -10.51
CA CYS A 135 -10.15 -9.49 -9.67
C CYS A 135 -10.38 -8.20 -10.45
N LYS A 136 -10.28 -8.23 -11.79
CA LYS A 136 -10.47 -7.09 -12.71
C LYS A 136 -9.54 -5.89 -12.45
N ARG A 137 -8.45 -6.11 -11.71
CA ARG A 137 -7.36 -5.15 -11.53
C ARG A 137 -6.30 -5.35 -12.61
N ALA A 138 -5.41 -4.38 -12.79
CA ALA A 138 -4.20 -4.64 -13.56
C ALA A 138 -3.35 -5.72 -12.88
N GLU A 139 -2.70 -6.58 -13.65
CA GLU A 139 -1.95 -7.74 -13.14
C GLU A 139 -0.84 -7.34 -12.15
N TYR A 140 -0.19 -6.18 -12.34
CA TYR A 140 0.80 -5.66 -11.39
C TYR A 140 0.23 -5.45 -9.97
N ALA A 141 -1.08 -5.22 -9.89
CA ALA A 141 -1.88 -4.94 -8.70
C ALA A 141 -2.84 -6.09 -8.35
N CYS A 142 -2.66 -7.26 -8.97
CA CYS A 142 -3.51 -8.42 -8.73
C CYS A 142 -3.43 -8.88 -7.26
N THR A 143 -4.56 -9.34 -6.75
CA THR A 143 -4.72 -9.87 -5.39
C THR A 143 -5.12 -11.34 -5.36
N CYS A 144 -5.23 -11.97 -6.53
CA CYS A 144 -5.51 -13.40 -6.64
C CYS A 144 -4.25 -14.23 -6.36
N GLU A 145 -4.43 -15.51 -6.02
CA GLU A 145 -3.35 -16.45 -5.68
C GLU A 145 -2.96 -17.38 -6.86
N HIS A 146 -3.14 -16.90 -8.10
CA HIS A 146 -2.94 -17.70 -9.31
C HIS A 146 -1.49 -17.77 -9.80
#